data_AF-A0A925V0Z0-F1
#
_entry.id   AF-A0A925V0Z0-F1
#
_cell.length_a   1.000
_cell.length_b   1.000
_cell.length_c   1.000
_cell.angle_alpha   90.00
_cell.angle_beta   90.00
_cell.angle_gamma   90.00
#
_symmetry.space_group_name_H-M   'P 1'
#
loop_
_entity.id
_entity.type
_entity.pdbx_description
1 polymer ?
#
loop_
_entity_poly.entity_id
_entity_poly.type
_entity_poly.pdbx_seq_one_letter_code
_entity_poly.pdbx_strand_id
1 'polypeptide(L)'
;LRERGVEHILLSNVDNVGASLDPLVLGAHLDAAAHGHAVSVEVVRRIAGDAGGCIADLPDGRPAIIEGFRLPTGVDVADFPHFNTNTLWLVAAEIDREFDLTWFAVRKKIAWPGLGEREVVQFEQLVGQVTELVASAFLEIDRDARFLPIKTREDLAAARGPLESFARSVGLLDG
;
A
#
# COMPACT_ATOMS: atom_id res chain seq x y z
N LEU A 1 -17.86 2.86 -11.46
CA LEU A 1 -17.51 4.11 -10.75
C LEU A 1 -17.47 5.31 -11.68
N ARG A 2 -16.78 5.21 -12.81
CA ARG A 2 -16.67 6.28 -13.82
C ARG A 2 -18.01 6.78 -14.38
N GLU A 3 -18.96 5.88 -14.62
CA GLU A 3 -20.34 6.25 -15.02
C GLU A 3 -21.05 7.16 -14.00
N ARG A 4 -20.58 7.18 -12.74
CA ARG A 4 -21.06 8.06 -11.66
C ARG A 4 -20.20 9.32 -11.48
N GLY A 5 -19.26 9.59 -12.39
CA GLY A 5 -18.38 10.76 -12.35
C GLY A 5 -17.18 10.64 -11.40
N VAL A 6 -16.83 9.43 -10.94
CA VAL A 6 -15.63 9.24 -10.11
C VAL A 6 -14.38 9.22 -10.99
N GLU A 7 -13.49 10.17 -10.76
CA GLU A 7 -12.24 10.35 -11.51
C GLU A 7 -11.00 9.84 -10.77
N HIS A 8 -11.01 9.89 -9.43
CA HIS A 8 -9.90 9.47 -8.59
C HIS A 8 -10.37 8.53 -7.48
N ILE A 9 -9.54 7.53 -7.16
CA ILE A 9 -9.86 6.50 -6.17
C ILE A 9 -8.70 6.43 -5.18
N LEU A 10 -9.02 6.47 -3.88
CA LEU A 10 -8.11 6.08 -2.81
C LEU A 10 -8.37 4.61 -2.48
N LEU A 11 -7.32 3.79 -2.58
CA LEU A 11 -7.29 2.40 -2.14
C LEU A 11 -6.35 2.29 -0.95
N SER A 12 -6.76 1.64 0.12
CA SER A 12 -5.92 1.37 1.28
C SER A 12 -6.26 0.03 1.91
N ASN A 13 -5.34 -0.50 2.71
CA ASN A 13 -5.67 -1.64 3.55
C ASN A 13 -6.63 -1.23 4.67
N VAL A 14 -7.59 -2.11 4.98
CA VAL A 14 -8.55 -1.90 6.07
C VAL A 14 -7.90 -1.84 7.45
N ASP A 15 -6.74 -2.49 7.63
CA ASP A 15 -5.99 -2.48 8.89
C ASP A 15 -5.13 -1.23 9.06
N ASN A 16 -4.89 -0.43 8.00
CA ASN A 16 -4.23 0.87 8.12
C ASN A 16 -5.27 1.96 8.40
N VAL A 17 -5.50 2.22 9.69
CA VAL A 17 -6.47 3.22 10.15
C VAL A 17 -6.01 4.66 9.92
N GLY A 18 -4.74 4.89 9.57
CA GLY A 18 -4.22 6.23 9.25
C GLY A 18 -4.50 6.67 7.80
N ALA A 19 -4.87 5.75 6.92
CA ALA A 19 -5.17 6.07 5.53
C ALA A 19 -6.52 6.81 5.42
N SER A 20 -6.48 8.06 4.97
CA SER A 20 -7.64 8.94 4.83
C SER A 20 -7.54 9.85 3.60
N LEU A 21 -8.65 10.49 3.25
CA LEU A 21 -8.69 11.54 2.25
C LEU A 21 -8.01 12.80 2.80
N ASP A 22 -6.73 12.98 2.46
CA ASP A 22 -5.95 14.16 2.81
C ASP A 22 -5.82 15.08 1.59
N PRO A 23 -6.23 16.36 1.69
CA PRO A 23 -6.18 17.30 0.58
C PRO A 23 -4.78 17.57 0.02
N LEU A 24 -3.73 17.52 0.85
CA LEU A 24 -2.36 17.74 0.39
C LEU A 24 -1.88 16.55 -0.45
N VAL A 25 -2.16 15.33 0.01
CA VAL A 25 -1.80 14.11 -0.74
C VAL A 25 -2.63 13.99 -2.01
N LEU A 26 -3.93 14.32 -1.96
CA LEU A 26 -4.76 14.40 -3.16
C LEU A 26 -4.22 15.43 -4.14
N GLY A 27 -3.84 16.63 -3.67
CA GLY A 27 -3.23 17.66 -4.52
C GLY A 27 -1.95 17.16 -5.21
N ALA A 28 -1.08 16.46 -4.48
CA ALA A 28 0.13 15.85 -5.05
C ALA A 28 -0.21 14.74 -6.07
N HIS A 29 -1.24 13.92 -5.81
CA HIS A 29 -1.72 12.93 -6.77
C HIS A 29 -2.27 13.59 -8.05
N LEU A 30 -3.05 14.66 -7.92
CA LEU A 30 -3.60 15.39 -9.06
C LEU A 30 -2.50 16.02 -9.93
N ASP A 31 -1.47 16.60 -9.29
CA ASP A 31 -0.30 17.13 -9.99
C ASP A 31 0.45 16.00 -10.71
N ALA A 32 0.71 14.88 -10.05
CA ALA A 32 1.34 13.73 -10.67
C ALA A 32 0.52 13.18 -11.85
N ALA A 33 -0.81 13.12 -11.72
CA ALA A 33 -1.71 12.71 -12.79
C ALA A 33 -1.67 13.65 -13.99
N ALA A 34 -1.61 14.97 -13.75
CA ALA A 34 -1.43 15.97 -14.81
C ALA A 34 -0.08 15.81 -15.55
N HIS A 35 0.92 15.21 -14.90
CA HIS A 35 2.21 14.86 -15.48
C HIS A 35 2.29 13.40 -15.99
N GLY A 36 1.16 12.71 -16.10
CA GLY A 36 1.07 11.39 -16.73
C GLY A 36 1.30 10.20 -15.79
N HIS A 37 1.33 10.41 -14.48
CA HIS A 37 1.38 9.31 -13.51
C HIS A 37 -0.04 8.83 -13.17
N ALA A 38 -0.39 7.62 -13.60
CA ALA A 38 -1.71 7.03 -13.38
C ALA A 38 -1.97 6.64 -11.91
N VAL A 39 -0.88 6.41 -11.16
CA VAL A 39 -0.91 5.92 -9.78
C VAL A 39 0.03 6.75 -8.92
N SER A 40 -0.37 7.06 -7.70
CA SER A 40 0.53 7.56 -6.66
C SER A 40 0.50 6.63 -5.46
N VAL A 41 1.67 6.21 -4.98
CA VAL A 41 1.79 5.32 -3.82
C VAL A 41 2.30 6.11 -2.62
N GLU A 42 1.60 6.03 -1.50
CA GLU A 42 2.10 6.56 -0.24
C GLU A 42 3.17 5.62 0.32
N VAL A 43 4.36 6.17 0.57
CA VAL A 43 5.48 5.45 1.18
C VAL A 43 5.95 6.18 2.42
N VAL A 44 6.53 5.43 3.36
CA VAL A 44 7.10 5.98 4.58
C VAL A 44 8.56 5.63 4.67
N ARG A 45 9.31 6.35 5.50
CA ARG A 45 10.67 5.92 5.86
C ARG A 45 10.60 4.55 6.54
N ARG A 46 11.45 3.64 6.06
CA ARG A 46 11.60 2.30 6.60
C ARG A 46 12.17 2.37 8.02
N ILE A 47 11.61 1.56 8.91
CA ILE A 47 12.15 1.31 10.24
C ILE A 47 12.48 -0.17 10.41
N ALA A 48 13.29 -0.49 11.41
CA ALA A 48 13.61 -1.89 11.74
C ALA A 48 12.33 -2.67 12.06
N GLY A 49 12.16 -3.83 11.42
CA GLY A 49 10.99 -4.69 11.56
C GLY A 49 9.92 -4.52 10.47
N ASP A 50 10.04 -3.52 9.60
CA ASP A 50 9.16 -3.39 8.44
C ASP A 50 9.36 -4.54 7.44
N ALA A 51 8.36 -5.42 7.36
CA ALA A 51 8.28 -6.51 6.40
C ALA A 51 7.24 -6.19 5.33
N GLY A 52 7.66 -6.12 4.06
CA GLY A 52 6.81 -5.78 2.92
C GLY A 52 7.61 -5.17 1.77
N GLY A 53 6.93 -4.46 0.88
CA GLY A 53 7.55 -3.88 -0.31
C GLY A 53 8.43 -2.66 -0.07
N CYS A 54 9.26 -2.39 -1.08
CA CYS A 54 10.10 -1.21 -1.21
C CYS A 54 9.89 -0.55 -2.59
N ILE A 55 10.47 0.63 -2.78
CA ILE A 55 10.63 1.21 -4.11
C ILE A 55 11.95 0.67 -4.68
N ALA A 56 11.89 0.07 -5.86
CA ALA A 56 13.07 -0.35 -6.61
C ALA A 56 12.92 0.04 -8.08
N ASP A 57 14.06 0.28 -8.74
CA ASP A 57 14.07 0.58 -10.17
C ASP A 57 13.95 -0.71 -10.99
N LEU A 58 13.06 -0.66 -11.98
CA LEU A 58 12.94 -1.67 -13.02
C LEU A 58 14.13 -1.61 -13.99
N PRO A 59 14.32 -2.64 -14.84
CA PRO A 59 15.40 -2.63 -15.84
C PRO A 59 15.35 -1.44 -16.81
N ASP A 60 14.19 -0.82 -17.01
CA ASP A 60 13.99 0.37 -17.84
C ASP A 60 14.21 1.70 -17.08
N GLY A 61 14.61 1.63 -15.80
CA GLY A 61 14.89 2.77 -14.94
C GLY A 61 13.67 3.40 -14.29
N ARG A 62 12.46 2.85 -14.49
CA ARG A 62 11.25 3.35 -13.81
C ARG A 62 11.17 2.79 -12.39
N PRO A 63 10.83 3.61 -11.39
CA PRO A 63 10.58 3.11 -10.03
C PRO A 63 9.26 2.36 -9.95
N ALA A 64 9.24 1.27 -9.18
CA ALA A 64 8.06 0.44 -8.92
C ALA A 64 8.05 -0.07 -7.47
N ILE A 65 6.88 -0.48 -6.98
CA ILE A 65 6.76 -1.25 -5.74
C ILE A 65 7.15 -2.70 -6.00
N ILE A 66 8.19 -3.16 -5.31
CA ILE A 66 8.65 -4.54 -5.34
C ILE A 66 8.55 -5.13 -3.93
N GLU A 67 7.82 -6.23 -3.78
CA GLU A 67 7.74 -6.97 -2.50
C GLU A 67 9.08 -7.60 -2.16
N GLY A 68 9.47 -7.61 -0.87
CA GLY A 68 10.79 -8.07 -0.44
C GLY A 68 11.14 -9.50 -0.90
N PHE A 69 10.16 -10.41 -0.97
CA PHE A 69 10.38 -11.78 -1.44
C PHE A 69 10.64 -11.88 -2.96
N ARG A 70 10.42 -10.81 -3.72
CA ARG A 70 10.71 -10.70 -5.15
C ARG A 70 12.08 -10.08 -5.42
N LEU A 71 12.76 -9.58 -4.39
CA LEU A 71 14.11 -9.07 -4.55
C LEU A 71 15.08 -10.22 -4.90
N PRO A 72 16.16 -9.93 -5.67
CA PRO A 72 17.17 -10.93 -5.97
C PRO A 72 17.77 -11.55 -4.70
N THR A 73 18.23 -12.81 -4.81
CA THR A 73 18.89 -13.49 -3.70
C THR A 73 20.10 -12.68 -3.20
N GLY A 74 20.16 -12.44 -1.90
CA GLY A 74 21.25 -11.69 -1.25
C GLY A 74 21.02 -10.18 -1.17
N VAL A 75 19.93 -9.66 -1.73
CA VAL A 75 19.51 -8.28 -1.55
C VAL A 75 18.60 -8.19 -0.32
N ASP A 76 18.94 -7.31 0.61
CA ASP A 76 18.11 -7.07 1.78
C ASP A 76 17.12 -5.93 1.50
N VAL A 77 15.87 -6.11 1.91
CA VAL A 77 14.85 -5.05 1.82
C VAL A 77 15.24 -3.84 2.71
N ALA A 78 16.07 -4.06 3.73
CA ALA A 78 16.62 -3.02 4.59
C ALA A 78 17.51 -2.01 3.85
N ASP A 79 18.06 -2.37 2.68
CA ASP A 79 18.88 -1.48 1.86
C ASP A 79 18.04 -0.39 1.16
N PHE A 80 16.70 -0.52 1.19
CA PHE A 80 15.78 0.41 0.57
C PHE A 80 15.15 1.33 1.62
N PRO A 81 15.30 2.67 1.48
CA PRO A 81 14.89 3.62 2.53
C PRO A 81 13.38 3.78 2.69
N HIS A 82 12.59 3.31 1.72
CA HIS A 82 11.14 3.46 1.68
C HIS A 82 10.41 2.14 1.88
N PHE A 83 9.32 2.19 2.64
CA PHE A 83 8.40 1.10 2.87
C PHE A 83 7.04 1.39 2.23
N ASN A 84 6.48 0.40 1.53
CA ASN A 84 5.16 0.49 0.91
C ASN A 84 4.04 0.42 1.96
N THR A 85 3.26 1.48 2.12
CA THR A 85 2.10 1.48 3.04
C THR A 85 0.90 0.70 2.52
N ASN A 86 0.92 0.34 1.23
CA ASN A 86 -0.20 -0.20 0.47
C ASN A 86 -1.42 0.74 0.41
N THR A 87 -1.18 2.05 0.44
CA THR A 87 -2.15 3.10 0.14
C THR A 87 -1.84 3.70 -1.24
N LEU A 88 -2.78 3.57 -2.17
CA LEU A 88 -2.65 3.97 -3.57
C LEU A 88 -3.74 4.97 -3.96
N TRP A 89 -3.34 6.04 -4.63
CA TRP A 89 -4.23 6.97 -5.32
C TRP A 89 -4.22 6.66 -6.81
N LEU A 90 -5.40 6.47 -7.40
CA LEU A 90 -5.56 5.92 -8.74
C LEU A 90 -6.38 6.89 -9.60
N VAL A 91 -5.90 7.16 -10.82
CA VAL A 91 -6.72 7.78 -11.87
C VAL A 91 -7.69 6.72 -12.40
N ALA A 92 -8.98 6.90 -12.17
CA ALA A 92 -10.00 5.88 -12.43
C ALA A 92 -10.05 5.44 -13.90
N ALA A 93 -9.77 6.34 -14.85
CA ALA A 93 -9.75 5.98 -16.27
C ALA A 93 -8.56 5.10 -16.66
N GLU A 94 -7.40 5.27 -16.01
CA GLU A 94 -6.15 4.56 -16.33
C GLU A 94 -6.11 3.14 -15.77
N ILE A 95 -6.90 2.90 -14.72
CA ILE A 95 -7.02 1.60 -14.04
C ILE A 95 -8.30 0.83 -14.43
N ASP A 96 -9.16 1.40 -15.26
CA ASP A 96 -10.38 0.76 -15.78
C ASP A 96 -10.06 -0.17 -16.96
N ARG A 97 -9.17 -1.13 -16.70
CA ARG A 97 -8.71 -2.16 -17.63
C ARG A 97 -8.17 -3.36 -16.86
N GLU A 98 -8.01 -4.47 -17.56
CA GLU A 98 -7.32 -5.63 -17.00
C GLU A 98 -5.80 -5.42 -16.96
N PHE A 99 -5.18 -5.85 -15.87
CA PHE A 99 -3.73 -5.90 -15.71
C PHE A 99 -3.29 -7.36 -15.66
N ASP A 100 -2.27 -7.71 -16.45
CA ASP A 100 -1.66 -9.04 -16.43
C ASP A 100 -0.71 -9.15 -15.22
N LEU A 101 -1.29 -9.26 -14.03
CA LEU A 101 -0.54 -9.40 -12.78
C LEU A 101 -0.07 -10.85 -12.62
N THR A 102 1.15 -10.99 -12.14
CA THR A 102 1.78 -12.27 -11.84
C THR A 102 1.10 -12.94 -10.65
N TRP A 103 0.77 -14.22 -10.78
CA TRP A 103 0.36 -15.07 -9.67
C TRP A 103 1.59 -15.57 -8.90
N PHE A 104 1.68 -15.20 -7.63
CA PHE A 104 2.72 -15.64 -6.72
C PHE A 104 2.23 -16.82 -5.88
N ALA A 105 2.97 -17.93 -5.91
CA ALA A 105 2.68 -19.10 -5.10
C ALA A 105 3.31 -18.95 -3.71
N VAL A 106 2.49 -18.72 -2.68
CA VAL A 106 2.91 -18.55 -1.29
C VAL A 106 2.54 -19.80 -0.49
N ARG A 107 3.52 -20.41 0.18
CA ARG A 107 3.26 -21.54 1.09
C ARG A 107 2.80 -21.02 2.45
N LYS A 108 1.66 -21.51 2.92
CA LYS A 108 1.10 -21.15 4.23
C LYS A 108 0.74 -22.40 5.02
N LYS A 109 0.78 -22.28 6.34
CA LYS A 109 0.22 -23.25 7.26
C LYS A 109 -1.14 -22.75 7.73
N ILE A 110 -2.17 -23.56 7.56
CA ILE A 110 -3.53 -23.21 8.00
C ILE A 110 -4.11 -24.31 8.88
N ALA A 111 -4.92 -23.92 9.86
CA ALA A 111 -5.72 -24.84 10.63
C ALA A 111 -6.91 -25.31 9.76
N TRP A 112 -6.87 -26.56 9.31
CA TRP A 112 -7.92 -27.11 8.45
C TRP A 112 -9.02 -27.78 9.30
N PRO A 113 -10.30 -27.44 9.10
CA PRO A 113 -11.40 -28.04 9.85
C PRO A 113 -11.40 -29.57 9.76
N GLY A 114 -11.27 -30.24 10.91
CA GLY A 114 -11.25 -31.70 11.02
C GLY A 114 -9.96 -32.40 10.57
N LEU A 115 -8.96 -31.66 10.08
CA LEU A 115 -7.69 -32.23 9.62
C LEU A 115 -6.47 -31.71 10.43
N GLY A 116 -6.61 -30.64 11.21
CA GLY A 116 -5.49 -30.02 11.92
C GLY A 116 -4.65 -29.13 11.00
N GLU A 117 -3.40 -28.84 11.37
CA GLU A 117 -2.54 -27.97 10.56
C GLU A 117 -2.19 -28.62 9.21
N ARG A 118 -2.29 -27.84 8.12
CA ARG A 118 -1.94 -28.26 6.76
C ARG A 118 -1.09 -27.19 6.09
N GLU A 119 -0.08 -27.64 5.36
CA GLU A 119 0.62 -26.79 4.39
C GLU A 119 -0.22 -26.69 3.13
N VAL A 120 -0.45 -25.47 2.66
CA VAL A 120 -1.19 -25.15 1.43
C VAL A 120 -0.39 -24.17 0.60
N VAL A 121 -0.69 -24.14 -0.70
CA VAL A 121 -0.21 -23.09 -1.61
C VAL A 121 -1.36 -22.13 -1.86
N GLN A 122 -1.17 -20.87 -1.51
CA GLN A 122 -2.06 -19.77 -1.85
C GLN A 122 -1.47 -19.02 -3.05
N PHE A 123 -2.26 -18.86 -4.11
CA PHE A 123 -1.89 -18.01 -5.23
C PHE A 123 -2.37 -16.59 -4.95
N GLU A 124 -1.45 -15.64 -4.95
CA GLU A 124 -1.71 -14.23 -4.64
C GLU A 124 -1.31 -13.34 -5.82
N GLN A 125 -2.10 -12.31 -6.10
CA GLN A 125 -1.68 -11.17 -6.92
C GLN A 125 -1.49 -9.96 -6.01
N LEU A 126 -0.54 -9.11 -6.37
CA LEU A 126 -0.15 -7.96 -5.56
C LEU A 126 -0.60 -6.68 -6.25
N VAL A 127 -1.42 -5.87 -5.59
CA VAL A 127 -1.90 -4.61 -6.19
C VAL A 127 -0.73 -3.66 -6.51
N GLY A 128 0.32 -3.65 -5.70
CA GLY A 128 1.51 -2.83 -5.93
C GLY A 128 2.21 -3.12 -7.26
N GLN A 129 2.05 -4.32 -7.84
CA GLN A 129 2.60 -4.67 -9.14
C GLN A 129 2.00 -3.83 -10.29
N VAL A 130 0.86 -3.17 -10.07
CA VAL A 130 0.32 -2.19 -11.04
C VAL A 130 1.37 -1.13 -11.39
N THR A 131 2.23 -0.74 -10.44
CA THR A 131 3.29 0.26 -10.65
C THR A 131 4.37 -0.17 -11.63
N GLU A 132 4.47 -1.47 -11.93
CA GLU A 132 5.35 -1.98 -12.98
C GLU A 132 4.80 -1.69 -14.38
N LEU A 133 3.47 -1.63 -14.49
CA LEU A 133 2.71 -1.57 -15.74
C LEU A 133 2.25 -0.16 -16.11
N VAL A 134 2.23 0.77 -15.14
CA VAL A 134 1.86 2.17 -15.36
C VAL A 134 2.85 3.13 -14.73
N ALA A 135 3.01 4.31 -15.33
CA ALA A 135 3.78 5.39 -14.74
C ALA A 135 3.18 5.74 -13.37
N SER A 136 4.04 5.74 -12.36
CA SER A 136 3.64 5.89 -10.95
C SER A 136 4.49 6.95 -10.26
N ALA A 137 3.90 7.67 -9.32
CA ALA A 137 4.59 8.59 -8.43
C ALA A 137 4.65 7.99 -7.02
N PHE A 138 5.66 8.37 -6.24
CA PHE A 138 5.88 7.87 -4.88
C PHE A 138 5.93 9.05 -3.93
N LEU A 139 5.00 9.07 -2.99
CA LEU A 139 4.79 10.18 -2.08
C LEU A 139 5.30 9.78 -0.70
N GLU A 140 6.44 10.33 -0.29
CA GLU A 140 6.91 10.17 1.08
C GLU A 140 6.02 10.97 2.02
N ILE A 141 5.37 10.27 2.94
CA ILE A 141 4.41 10.82 3.89
C ILE A 141 4.89 10.67 5.33
N ASP A 142 4.27 11.43 6.23
CA ASP A 142 4.44 11.25 7.67
C ASP A 142 3.87 9.89 8.10
N ARG A 143 4.75 9.05 8.64
CA ARG A 143 4.42 7.68 9.07
C ARG A 143 3.38 7.68 10.19
N ASP A 144 3.57 8.50 11.21
CA ASP A 144 2.75 8.46 12.42
C ASP A 144 1.36 9.03 12.15
N ALA A 145 1.24 9.91 11.16
CA ALA A 145 -0.05 10.47 10.75
C ALA A 145 -0.87 9.56 9.82
N ARG A 146 -0.22 8.77 8.96
CA ARG A 146 -0.89 8.11 7.81
C ARG A 146 -0.67 6.61 7.70
N PHE A 147 0.25 6.04 8.47
CA PHE A 147 0.54 4.61 8.47
C PHE A 147 0.46 4.02 9.89
N LEU A 148 -0.75 3.61 10.25
CA LEU A 148 -1.11 3.05 11.56
C LEU A 148 -1.73 1.65 11.36
N PRO A 149 -0.93 0.60 11.05
CA PRO A 149 -1.46 -0.74 10.85
C PRO A 149 -1.85 -1.42 12.18
N ILE A 150 -3.07 -1.97 12.25
CA ILE A 150 -3.61 -2.68 13.43
C ILE A 150 -3.82 -4.16 13.11
N LYS A 151 -2.93 -5.02 13.60
CA LYS A 151 -2.94 -6.47 13.27
C LYS A 151 -3.43 -7.34 14.42
N THR A 152 -3.23 -6.89 15.66
CA THR A 152 -3.58 -7.61 16.88
C THR A 152 -4.48 -6.77 17.79
N ARG A 153 -5.04 -7.40 18.83
CA ARG A 153 -5.85 -6.70 19.84
C ARG A 153 -4.98 -5.78 20.70
N GLU A 154 -3.74 -6.21 20.92
CA GLU A 154 -2.71 -5.45 21.63
C GLU A 154 -2.34 -4.18 20.84
N ASP A 155 -2.16 -4.29 19.52
CA ASP A 155 -1.91 -3.12 18.65
C ASP A 155 -3.06 -2.11 18.75
N LEU A 156 -4.31 -2.60 18.73
CA LEU A 156 -5.49 -1.75 18.85
C LEU A 156 -5.52 -0.99 20.18
N ALA A 157 -5.20 -1.66 21.29
CA ALA A 157 -5.17 -1.03 22.60
C ALA A 157 -4.06 0.03 22.70
N ALA A 158 -2.88 -0.25 22.13
CA ALA A 158 -1.76 0.68 22.09
C ALA A 158 -2.04 1.89 21.17
N ALA A 159 -2.82 1.70 20.10
CA ALA A 159 -3.12 2.74 19.12
C ALA A 159 -4.20 3.74 19.57
N ARG A 160 -4.76 3.63 20.78
CA ARG A 160 -5.87 4.50 21.24
C ARG A 160 -5.58 5.99 21.08
N GLY A 161 -4.44 6.46 21.55
CA GLY A 161 -4.05 7.88 21.46
C GLY A 161 -3.89 8.36 20.01
N PRO A 162 -3.06 7.69 19.18
CA PRO A 162 -2.96 7.98 17.76
C PRO A 162 -4.31 7.93 17.01
N LEU A 163 -5.16 6.94 17.30
CA LEU A 163 -6.51 6.80 16.73
C LEU A 163 -7.41 7.98 17.08
N GLU A 164 -7.41 8.43 18.34
CA GLU A 164 -8.18 9.60 18.76
C GLU A 164 -7.68 10.87 18.08
N SER A 165 -6.35 11.03 17.95
CA SER A 165 -5.73 12.16 17.23
C SER A 165 -6.14 12.17 15.75
N PHE A 166 -6.05 11.02 15.09
CA PHE A 166 -6.48 10.84 13.71
C PHE A 166 -7.98 11.12 13.53
N ALA A 167 -8.83 10.55 14.40
CA ALA A 167 -10.26 10.76 14.31
C ALA A 167 -10.66 12.23 14.49
N ARG A 168 -9.93 13.00 15.29
CA ARG A 168 -10.10 14.46 15.39
C ARG A 168 -9.60 15.19 14.15
N SER A 169 -8.45 14.82 13.60
CA SER A 169 -7.88 15.49 12.42
C SER A 169 -8.74 15.33 11.17
N VAL A 170 -9.49 14.23 11.06
CA VAL A 170 -10.42 13.94 9.96
C VAL A 170 -11.89 14.26 10.29
N GLY A 171 -12.17 14.86 11.46
CA GLY A 171 -13.50 15.33 11.84
C GLY A 171 -14.51 14.25 12.23
N LEU A 172 -14.05 13.06 12.64
CA LEU A 172 -14.89 11.96 13.15
C LEU A 172 -15.21 12.09 14.64
N LEU A 173 -14.39 12.83 15.40
CA LEU A 173 -14.63 13.15 16.80
C LEU A 173 -14.61 14.67 16.97
N ASP A 174 -15.70 15.22 17.51
CA ASP A 174 -15.77 16.63 17.86
C ASP A 174 -14.73 16.98 18.95
N GLY A 175 -14.16 18.17 18.83
CA GLY A 175 -13.14 18.76 19.72
C GLY A 175 -13.51 18.72 21.20
#